data_AF-A0A2N8UA45-F1
#
_entry.id   AF-A0A2N8UA45-F1
#
_cell.length_a   1.000
_cell.length_b   1.000
_cell.length_c   1.000
_cell.angle_alpha   90.00
_cell.angle_beta   90.00
_cell.angle_gamma   90.00
#
_symmetry.space_group_name_H-M   'P 1'
#
loop_
_entity.id
_entity.type
_entity.pdbx_description
1 polymer ?
#
loop_
_entity_poly.entity_id
_entity_poly.type
_entity_poly.pdbx_seq_one_letter_code
_entity_poly.pdbx_strand_id
1 'polypeptide(L)'
;MDLLTQLDSDIDLLLKIMSSSVAFISRKAKHAVLPASTIPLTILGKTEAIEPDDMDHAIAELVDDLVAKADSIRAIIRHLPTEECLGGDVELEAELARLEKEMRGANEGYREAVREAERLRAEVGELVRLISERQVEGRAWLVSELEGNHGAQATAVE
;
A
#
# COMPACT_ATOMS: atom_id res chain seq x y z
N MET A 1 0.59 6.31 1.07
CA MET A 1 1.42 7.53 1.19
C MET A 1 0.62 8.48 2.04
N ASP A 2 1.25 9.15 3.01
CA ASP A 2 0.55 10.10 3.86
C ASP A 2 0.07 11.32 3.04
N LEU A 3 -1.10 11.86 3.38
CA LEU A 3 -1.76 12.97 2.65
C LEU A 3 -0.89 14.22 2.62
N LEU A 4 -0.16 14.49 3.72
CA LEU A 4 0.74 15.63 3.81
C LEU A 4 1.97 15.43 2.92
N THR A 5 2.53 14.22 2.90
CA THR A 5 3.66 13.88 2.03
C THR A 5 3.28 13.94 0.55
N GLN A 6 2.06 13.51 0.22
CA GLN A 6 1.52 13.63 -1.13
C GLN A 6 1.35 15.10 -1.54
N LEU A 7 0.79 15.93 -0.64
CA LEU A 7 0.63 17.36 -0.89
C LEU A 7 1.97 18.07 -1.16
N ASP A 8 2.99 17.77 -0.35
CA ASP A 8 4.34 18.33 -0.53
C ASP A 8 4.92 17.97 -1.89
N SER A 9 4.80 16.69 -2.28
CA SER A 9 5.25 16.20 -3.58
C SER A 9 4.50 16.85 -4.75
N ASP A 10 3.19 17.06 -4.62
CA ASP A 10 2.35 17.66 -5.65
C ASP A 10 2.64 19.16 -5.82
N ILE A 11 2.92 19.88 -4.74
CA ILE A 11 3.36 21.28 -4.79
C ILE A 11 4.72 21.39 -5.47
N ASP A 12 5.67 20.52 -5.11
CA ASP A 12 6.98 20.45 -5.74
C ASP A 12 6.90 20.18 -7.25
N LEU A 13 6.00 19.26 -7.63
CA LEU A 13 5.74 18.96 -9.04
C LEU A 13 5.14 20.17 -9.76
N LEU A 14 4.18 20.86 -9.14
CA LEU A 14 3.58 22.07 -9.70
C LEU A 14 4.65 23.14 -9.99
N LEU A 15 5.56 23.40 -9.04
CA LEU A 15 6.64 24.36 -9.19
C LEU A 15 7.62 23.96 -10.31
N LYS A 16 7.94 22.67 -10.43
CA LYS A 16 8.79 22.15 -11.52
C LYS A 16 8.13 22.32 -12.89
N ILE A 17 6.83 22.06 -12.99
CA ILE A 17 6.05 22.26 -14.23
C ILE A 17 6.05 23.74 -14.59
N MET A 18 5.77 24.64 -13.64
CA MET A 18 5.77 26.09 -13.88
C MET A 18 7.13 26.59 -14.38
N SER A 19 8.21 26.23 -13.70
CA SER A 19 9.58 26.62 -14.09
C SER A 19 9.93 26.10 -15.49
N SER A 20 9.58 24.84 -15.78
CA SER A 20 9.83 24.22 -17.08
C SER A 20 8.99 24.85 -18.19
N SER A 21 7.74 25.23 -17.90
CA SER A 21 6.83 25.91 -18.83
C SER A 21 7.35 27.29 -19.22
N VAL A 22 7.80 28.08 -18.24
CA VAL A 22 8.43 29.39 -18.50
C VAL A 22 9.70 29.24 -19.33
N ALA A 23 10.53 28.24 -19.01
CA ALA A 23 11.75 27.97 -19.77
C ALA A 23 11.46 27.52 -21.20
N PHE A 24 10.40 26.73 -21.41
CA PHE A 24 9.95 26.28 -22.73
C PHE A 24 9.48 27.46 -23.59
N ILE A 25 8.56 28.27 -23.08
CA ILE A 25 8.01 29.43 -23.79
C ILE A 25 9.14 30.42 -24.11
N SER A 26 10.00 30.73 -23.14
CA SER A 26 11.10 31.68 -23.31
C SER A 26 12.10 31.25 -24.40
N ARG A 27 12.43 29.95 -24.49
CA ARG A 27 13.38 29.46 -25.50
C ARG A 27 12.77 29.25 -26.88
N LYS A 28 11.49 28.89 -26.95
CA LYS A 28 10.85 28.49 -28.20
C LYS A 28 9.94 29.56 -28.81
N ALA A 29 9.72 30.69 -28.13
CA ALA A 29 8.96 31.81 -28.65
C ALA A 29 9.64 32.44 -29.87
N LYS A 30 8.89 32.57 -30.97
CA LYS A 30 9.33 33.23 -32.19
C LYS A 30 9.29 34.75 -31.98
N HIS A 31 10.38 35.45 -32.27
CA HIS A 31 10.38 36.91 -32.20
C HIS A 31 9.57 37.50 -33.37
N ALA A 32 8.55 38.30 -33.06
CA ALA A 32 7.79 39.03 -34.06
C ALA A 32 8.57 40.26 -34.56
N VAL A 33 8.59 40.47 -35.87
CA VAL A 33 9.14 41.68 -36.48
C VAL A 33 8.10 42.80 -36.34
N LEU A 34 8.49 43.94 -35.78
CA LEU A 34 7.63 45.12 -35.71
C LEU A 34 7.35 45.67 -37.12
N PRO A 35 6.08 45.97 -37.48
CA PRO A 35 5.67 46.44 -38.80
C PRO A 35 6.04 47.92 -39.02
N ALA A 36 7.34 48.22 -39.01
CA ALA A 36 7.97 49.50 -39.39
C ALA A 36 9.50 49.50 -39.16
N SER A 37 10.09 48.38 -38.72
CA SER A 37 11.49 48.34 -38.29
C SER A 37 12.43 47.97 -39.45
N THR A 38 13.28 48.91 -39.87
CA THR A 38 14.45 48.64 -40.74
C THR A 38 15.59 47.94 -39.97
N ILE A 39 15.41 47.67 -38.67
CA ILE A 39 16.43 47.02 -37.84
C ILE A 39 16.41 45.51 -38.14
N PRO A 40 17.48 44.95 -38.72
CA PRO A 40 17.56 43.52 -38.97
C PRO A 40 17.59 42.78 -37.62
N LEU A 41 16.76 41.75 -37.47
CA LEU A 41 16.84 40.86 -36.33
C LEU A 41 18.14 40.06 -36.42
N THR A 42 19.02 40.22 -35.43
CA THR A 42 20.18 39.34 -35.27
C THR A 42 19.67 38.00 -34.76
N ILE A 43 19.33 37.10 -35.68
CA ILE A 43 18.98 35.71 -35.33
C ILE A 43 20.26 35.02 -34.85
N LEU A 44 20.45 34.97 -33.53
CA LEU A 44 21.60 34.31 -32.92
C LEU A 44 21.36 32.78 -32.93
N GLY A 45 21.92 32.08 -33.91
CA GLY A 45 21.98 30.61 -33.95
C GLY A 45 20.81 29.90 -34.64
N LYS A 46 20.79 28.56 -34.56
CA LYS A 46 19.66 27.73 -35.03
C LYS A 46 18.48 27.97 -34.09
N THR A 47 17.53 28.81 -34.48
CA THR A 47 16.30 29.02 -33.71
C THR A 47 15.48 27.74 -33.66
N GLU A 48 15.34 27.14 -32.49
CA GLU A 48 14.32 26.10 -32.19
C GLU A 48 12.92 26.71 -32.04
N ALA A 49 12.68 27.84 -32.70
CA ALA A 49 11.40 28.52 -32.67
C ALA A 49 10.37 27.65 -33.37
N ILE A 50 9.28 27.36 -32.66
CA ILE A 50 8.14 26.64 -33.21
C ILE A 50 7.17 27.63 -33.87
N GLU A 51 6.29 27.11 -34.72
CA GLU A 51 5.28 27.96 -35.33
C GLU A 51 4.30 28.50 -34.26
N PRO A 52 3.76 29.71 -34.43
CA PRO A 52 2.88 30.33 -33.45
C PRO A 52 1.66 29.48 -33.10
N ASP A 53 1.06 28.81 -34.08
CA ASP A 53 -0.11 27.95 -33.87
C ASP A 53 0.22 26.74 -32.97
N ASP A 54 1.39 26.13 -33.18
CA ASP A 54 1.87 25.01 -32.35
C ASP A 54 2.24 25.48 -30.94
N MET A 55 2.77 26.71 -30.80
CA MET A 55 3.04 27.33 -29.50
C MET A 55 1.75 27.59 -28.73
N ASP A 56 0.73 28.14 -29.38
CA ASP A 56 -0.55 28.43 -28.76
C ASP A 56 -1.24 27.14 -28.28
N HIS A 57 -1.15 26.07 -29.07
CA HIS A 57 -1.65 24.75 -28.65
C HIS A 57 -0.88 24.19 -27.45
N ALA A 58 0.46 24.25 -27.48
CA ALA A 58 1.29 23.79 -26.38
C ALA A 58 1.06 24.62 -25.10
N ILE A 59 0.84 25.93 -25.20
CA ILE A 59 0.50 26.79 -24.06
C ILE A 59 -0.86 26.40 -23.49
N ALA A 60 -1.86 26.14 -24.33
CA ALA A 60 -3.18 25.71 -23.88
C ALA A 60 -3.10 24.39 -23.09
N GLU A 61 -2.38 23.39 -23.61
CA GLU A 61 -2.15 22.11 -22.92
C GLU A 61 -1.45 22.31 -21.56
N LEU A 62 -0.38 23.13 -21.52
CA LEU A 62 0.35 23.43 -20.29
C LEU A 62 -0.53 24.13 -19.24
N VAL A 63 -1.42 25.03 -19.67
CA VAL A 63 -2.36 25.71 -18.79
C VAL A 63 -3.41 24.74 -18.25
N ASP A 64 -3.96 23.88 -19.10
CA ASP A 64 -4.93 22.86 -18.69
C ASP A 64 -4.33 21.88 -17.67
N ASP A 65 -3.08 21.43 -17.90
CA ASP A 65 -2.34 20.60 -16.96
C ASP A 65 -2.10 21.30 -15.62
N LEU A 66 -1.75 22.59 -15.65
CA LEU A 66 -1.53 23.39 -14.46
C LEU A 66 -2.81 23.54 -13.63
N VAL A 67 -3.94 23.83 -14.30
CA VAL A 67 -5.26 23.96 -13.66
C VAL A 67 -5.70 22.63 -13.06
N ALA A 68 -5.56 21.53 -13.80
CA ALA A 68 -5.90 20.19 -13.31
C ALA A 68 -5.08 19.80 -12.06
N LYS A 69 -3.78 20.15 -12.05
CA LYS A 69 -2.91 19.91 -10.88
C LYS A 69 -3.27 20.81 -9.70
N ALA A 70 -3.56 22.09 -9.92
CA ALA A 70 -4.02 22.99 -8.88
C ALA A 70 -5.35 22.53 -8.26
N ASP A 71 -6.27 22.00 -9.07
CA ASP A 71 -7.54 21.45 -8.61
C ASP A 71 -7.34 20.17 -7.79
N SER A 72 -6.38 19.32 -8.17
CA SER A 72 -6.01 18.12 -7.41
C SER A 72 -5.44 18.49 -6.03
N ILE A 73 -4.53 19.46 -5.97
CA ILE A 73 -3.98 20.01 -4.71
C ILE A 73 -5.10 20.57 -3.83
N ARG A 74 -6.04 21.33 -4.41
CA ARG A 74 -7.19 21.87 -3.69
C ARG A 74 -8.08 20.77 -3.11
N ALA A 75 -8.27 19.66 -3.83
CA ALA A 75 -9.01 18.51 -3.32
C ALA A 75 -8.29 17.87 -2.13
N ILE A 76 -6.97 17.66 -2.22
CA ILE A 76 -6.17 17.10 -1.11
C ILE A 76 -6.26 17.98 0.12
N ILE A 77 -6.15 19.31 -0.04
CA ILE A 77 -6.26 20.26 1.08
C ILE A 77 -7.61 20.15 1.79
N ARG A 78 -8.71 19.96 1.06
CA ARG A 78 -10.04 19.77 1.65
C ARG A 78 -10.19 18.47 2.42
N HIS A 79 -9.37 17.47 2.11
CA HIS A 79 -9.36 16.17 2.78
C HIS A 79 -8.34 16.09 3.92
N LEU A 80 -7.55 17.15 4.16
CA LEU A 80 -6.67 17.18 5.32
C LEU A 80 -7.49 17.17 6.60
N PRO A 81 -7.14 16.31 7.57
CA PRO A 81 -7.81 16.31 8.86
C PRO A 81 -7.56 17.67 9.53
N THR A 82 -8.66 18.37 9.82
CA THR A 82 -8.63 19.70 10.45
C THR A 82 -8.77 19.58 11.97
N GLU A 83 -8.46 20.63 12.73
CA GLU A 83 -8.69 20.70 14.19
C GLU A 83 -10.16 20.38 14.56
N GLU A 84 -11.11 20.69 13.68
CA GLU A 84 -12.53 20.30 13.85
C GLU A 84 -12.78 18.79 13.75
N CYS A 85 -11.91 18.04 13.06
CA CYS A 85 -12.02 16.58 12.90
C CYS A 85 -11.21 15.78 13.94
N LEU A 86 -10.05 16.29 14.35
CA LEU A 86 -9.16 15.60 15.29
C LEU A 86 -9.30 16.09 16.73
N GLY A 87 -10.03 17.19 16.94
CA GLY A 87 -9.98 17.93 18.19
C GLY A 87 -8.68 18.72 18.32
N GLY A 88 -8.56 19.54 19.36
CA GLY A 88 -7.28 20.14 19.71
C GLY A 88 -6.28 19.08 20.20
N ASP A 89 -5.00 19.45 20.34
CA ASP A 89 -3.94 18.54 20.78
C ASP A 89 -4.29 17.72 22.04
N VAL A 90 -5.00 18.34 22.99
CA VAL A 90 -5.43 17.71 24.25
C VAL A 90 -6.48 16.62 24.03
N GLU A 91 -7.43 16.84 23.11
CA GLU A 91 -8.46 15.85 22.78
C GLU A 91 -7.86 14.68 22.00
N LEU A 92 -6.93 14.97 21.09
CA LEU A 92 -6.20 13.95 20.34
C LEU A 92 -5.34 13.10 21.28
N GLU A 93 -4.63 13.70 22.24
CA GLU A 93 -3.85 12.96 23.24
C GLU A 93 -4.74 12.05 24.09
N ALA A 94 -5.90 12.55 24.51
CA ALA A 94 -6.87 11.76 25.27
C ALA A 94 -7.41 10.57 24.44
N GLU A 95 -7.70 10.79 23.16
CA GLU A 95 -8.18 9.74 22.25
C GLU A 95 -7.10 8.69 21.97
N LEU A 96 -5.85 9.12 21.76
CA LEU A 96 -4.71 8.22 21.60
C LEU A 96 -4.47 7.38 22.86
N ALA A 97 -4.54 7.98 24.05
CA ALA A 97 -4.42 7.25 25.32
C ALA A 97 -5.56 6.24 25.50
N ARG A 98 -6.79 6.60 25.09
CA ARG A 98 -7.94 5.68 25.09
C ARG A 98 -7.69 4.49 24.16
N LEU A 99 -7.26 4.77 22.93
CA LEU A 99 -6.97 3.75 21.92
C LEU A 99 -5.84 2.83 22.37
N GLU A 100 -4.78 3.36 22.99
CA GLU A 100 -3.68 2.56 23.52
C GLU A 100 -4.18 1.59 24.61
N LYS A 101 -5.03 2.07 25.51
CA LYS A 101 -5.63 1.23 26.55
C LYS A 101 -6.50 0.11 25.97
N GLU A 102 -7.29 0.42 24.95
CA GLU A 102 -8.13 -0.57 24.25
C GLU A 102 -7.25 -1.61 23.52
N MET A 103 -6.23 -1.17 22.80
CA MET A 103 -5.27 -2.06 22.14
C MET A 103 -4.54 -2.96 23.13
N ARG A 104 -4.20 -2.45 24.31
CA ARG A 104 -3.56 -3.24 25.36
C ARG A 104 -4.48 -4.36 25.85
N GLY A 105 -5.74 -4.04 26.14
CA GLY A 105 -6.75 -5.03 26.52
C GLY A 105 -7.00 -6.07 25.42
N ALA A 106 -7.12 -5.64 24.17
CA ALA A 106 -7.30 -6.53 23.03
C ALA A 106 -6.09 -7.48 22.84
N ASN A 107 -4.87 -6.96 23.00
CA ASN A 107 -3.64 -7.75 22.91
C ASN A 107 -3.51 -8.75 24.07
N GLU A 108 -3.91 -8.39 25.28
CA GLU A 108 -3.96 -9.30 26.42
C GLU A 108 -4.95 -10.45 26.17
N GLY A 109 -6.18 -10.12 25.76
CA GLY A 109 -7.18 -11.12 25.39
C GLY A 109 -6.72 -12.02 24.23
N TYR A 110 -6.07 -11.46 23.22
CA TYR A 110 -5.47 -12.23 22.13
C TYR A 110 -4.41 -13.22 22.64
N ARG A 111 -3.51 -12.78 23.54
CA ARG A 111 -2.49 -13.67 24.13
C ARG A 111 -3.10 -14.78 24.98
N GLU A 112 -4.21 -14.53 25.65
CA GLU A 112 -4.93 -15.56 26.41
C GLU A 112 -5.60 -16.57 25.48
N ALA A 113 -6.30 -16.09 24.44
CA ALA A 113 -6.91 -16.95 23.44
C ALA A 113 -5.88 -17.84 22.71
N VAL A 114 -4.70 -17.30 22.40
CA VAL A 114 -3.59 -18.08 21.82
C VAL A 114 -3.10 -19.14 22.78
N ARG A 115 -2.88 -18.81 24.06
CA ARG A 115 -2.46 -19.79 25.08
C ARG A 115 -3.46 -20.93 25.23
N GLU A 116 -4.75 -20.60 25.24
CA GLU A 116 -5.81 -21.60 25.32
C GLU A 116 -5.84 -22.50 24.07
N ALA A 117 -5.72 -21.91 22.88
CA ALA A 117 -5.64 -22.66 21.63
C ALA A 117 -4.42 -23.59 21.57
N GLU A 118 -3.26 -23.14 22.08
CA GLU A 118 -2.04 -23.96 22.17
C GLU A 118 -2.21 -25.12 23.15
N ARG A 119 -2.84 -24.88 24.31
CA ARG A 119 -3.16 -25.93 25.28
C ARG A 119 -4.08 -26.99 24.66
N LEU A 120 -5.19 -26.56 24.07
CA LEU A 120 -6.14 -27.48 23.44
C LEU A 120 -5.48 -28.26 22.30
N ARG A 121 -4.63 -27.62 21.50
CA ARG A 121 -3.85 -28.29 20.45
C ARG A 121 -2.95 -29.37 21.03
N ALA A 122 -2.28 -29.12 22.16
CA ALA A 122 -1.45 -30.12 22.83
C ALA A 122 -2.29 -31.30 23.35
N GLU A 123 -3.43 -31.03 23.98
CA GLU A 123 -4.35 -32.06 24.47
C GLU A 123 -4.89 -32.94 23.33
N VAL A 124 -5.34 -32.33 22.23
CA VAL A 124 -5.78 -33.06 21.04
C VAL A 124 -4.63 -33.87 20.43
N GLY A 125 -3.42 -33.31 20.41
CA GLY A 125 -2.22 -34.02 19.96
C GLY A 125 -1.94 -35.29 20.75
N GLU A 126 -1.99 -35.23 22.08
CA GLU A 126 -1.81 -36.41 22.94
C GLU A 126 -2.93 -37.43 22.76
N LEU A 127 -4.19 -37.00 22.65
CA LEU A 127 -5.31 -37.90 22.40
C LEU A 127 -5.16 -38.65 21.06
N VAL A 128 -4.73 -37.95 20.00
CA VAL A 128 -4.44 -38.57 18.71
C VAL A 128 -3.29 -39.57 18.81
N ARG A 129 -2.24 -39.25 19.58
CA ARG A 129 -1.12 -40.16 19.82
C ARG A 129 -1.57 -41.44 20.54
N LEU A 130 -2.34 -41.30 21.62
CA LEU A 130 -2.88 -42.43 22.38
C LEU A 130 -3.80 -43.33 21.55
N ILE A 131 -4.68 -42.73 20.73
CA ILE A 131 -5.54 -43.50 19.82
C ILE A 131 -4.70 -44.25 18.78
N SER A 132 -3.66 -43.61 18.25
CA SER A 132 -2.77 -44.24 17.26
C SER A 132 -1.99 -45.41 17.87
N GLU A 133 -1.45 -45.26 19.08
CA GLU A 133 -0.75 -46.33 19.81
C GLU A 133 -1.70 -47.51 20.10
N ARG A 134 -2.91 -47.24 20.60
CA ARG A 134 -3.91 -48.29 20.84
C ARG A 134 -4.35 -49.00 19.56
N GLN A 135 -4.44 -48.30 18.44
CA GLN A 135 -4.73 -48.91 17.13
C GLN A 135 -3.60 -49.83 16.67
N VAL A 136 -2.34 -49.46 16.91
CA VAL A 136 -1.17 -50.29 16.59
C VAL A 136 -1.16 -51.54 17.47
N GLU A 137 -1.36 -51.40 18.78
CA GLU A 137 -1.44 -52.53 19.72
C GLU A 137 -2.60 -53.48 19.40
N GLY A 138 -3.80 -52.93 19.13
CA GLY A 138 -4.96 -53.74 18.75
C GLY A 138 -4.75 -54.49 17.45
N ARG A 139 -4.08 -53.88 16.45
CA ARG A 139 -3.70 -54.57 15.21
C ARG A 139 -2.65 -55.65 15.47
N ALA A 140 -1.63 -55.37 16.27
CA ALA A 140 -0.61 -56.35 16.62
C ALA A 140 -1.21 -57.56 17.37
N TRP A 141 -2.12 -57.30 18.30
CA TRP A 141 -2.87 -58.35 19.00
C TRP A 141 -3.72 -59.19 18.03
N LEU A 142 -4.50 -58.56 17.15
CA LEU A 142 -5.30 -59.27 16.14
C LEU A 142 -4.43 -60.14 15.22
N VAL A 143 -3.26 -59.64 14.80
CA VAL A 143 -2.31 -60.41 13.98
C VAL A 143 -1.79 -61.62 14.76
N SER A 144 -1.39 -61.45 16.02
CA SER A 144 -0.90 -62.56 16.85
C SER A 144 -1.96 -63.63 17.13
N GLU A 145 -3.23 -63.24 17.29
CA GLU A 145 -4.35 -64.17 17.50
C GLU A 145 -4.66 -64.96 16.21
N LEU A 146 -4.60 -64.30 15.05
CA LEU A 146 -4.80 -64.96 13.76
C LEU A 146 -3.67 -65.96 13.46
N GLU A 147 -2.41 -65.59 13.72
CA GLU A 147 -1.26 -66.49 13.54
C GLU A 147 -1.26 -67.65 14.55
N GLY A 148 -1.62 -67.40 15.82
CA GLY A 148 -1.75 -68.43 16.86
C GLY A 148 -2.87 -69.43 16.57
N ASN A 149 -4.01 -68.96 16.05
CA ASN A 149 -5.13 -69.82 15.70
C ASN A 149 -4.85 -70.67 14.44
N HIS A 150 -4.02 -70.19 13.51
CA HIS A 150 -3.55 -70.98 12.36
C HIS A 150 -2.54 -72.08 12.77
N GLY A 151 -1.74 -71.86 13.82
CA GLY A 151 -0.87 -72.90 14.40
C GLY A 151 -1.63 -74.01 15.13
N ALA A 152 -2.74 -73.68 15.80
CA ALA A 152 -3.58 -74.65 16.51
C ALA A 152 -4.42 -75.52 15.55
N GLN A 153 -4.84 -74.99 14.39
CA GLN A 153 -5.53 -75.79 13.37
C GLN A 153 -4.57 -76.73 12.60
N ALA A 154 -3.29 -76.37 12.44
CA ALA A 154 -2.31 -77.21 11.75
C ALA A 154 -1.84 -78.42 12.57
N THR A 155 -2.01 -78.41 13.89
CA THR A 155 -1.57 -79.49 14.79
C THR A 155 -2.67 -80.48 15.18
N ALA A 156 -3.91 -80.27 14.71
CA ALA A 156 -5.05 -81.15 14.97
C ALA A 156 -5.39 -82.10 13.79
N VAL A 157 -4.53 -82.21 12.78
CA VAL A 157 -4.77 -83.00 11.54
C VAL A 157 -3.69 -84.07 11.27
N GLU A 158 -2.91 -84.48 12.28
CA GLU A 158 -2.10 -85.71 12.19
C GLU A 158 -2.56 -86.78 13.19
#